data_AF-A0A7S3A7F6-F1
#
_entry.id   AF-A0A7S3A7F6-F1
#
_cell.length_a   1.000
_cell.length_b   1.000
_cell.length_c   1.000
_cell.angle_alpha   90.00
_cell.angle_beta   90.00
_cell.angle_gamma   90.00
#
_symmetry.space_group_name_H-M   'P 1'
#
loop_
_entity.id
_entity.type
_entity.pdbx_description
1 polymer ?
#
loop_
_entity_poly.entity_id
_entity_poly.type
_entity_poly.pdbx_seq_one_letter_code
_entity_poly.pdbx_strand_id
1 'polypeptide(L)'
;IVSGTHLLGSLAITRGEVGTEWRRRIAQNKEVRRVIRKFAYGQNESAARAARRALATLGVNEWKPKVAGQTGLRILSIDGGGTRALLTFEMLKHIKKLMGKDIHEMFDVICGTSTGAIIAASIGIRRKSVEECEKLYRELIGKVFCKGPMATPKMVLTRAYYDSKILESVLQRECGKGVFIDSTAEEGMPKVCVVSSKLGTSDVTCHTFRNYTYPVGSESRFAGTPDAQLWEALRASSAAPTFFTEKLLNGTLHADGAIVANNPTAVAIHEAQSIFPGIPIELVVSMGNGLAEPKFVDLWKEGSKDKQLGWYDILDSYIYAAVQTEDVSIFKTTKPLHCHAFAAEQRTEIKCCRFTTCLLSSYRQRSTFALTRRQGARV
;
A
#
# COMPACT_ATOMS: atom_id res chain seq x y z
N ILE A 1 -16.84 9.01 -39.21
CA ILE A 1 -16.64 7.89 -38.26
C ILE A 1 -15.30 8.13 -37.58
N VAL A 2 -15.31 8.73 -36.38
CA VAL A 2 -14.11 8.77 -35.55
C VAL A 2 -13.81 7.31 -35.20
N SER A 3 -12.64 6.78 -35.58
CA SER A 3 -12.35 5.36 -35.35
C SER A 3 -12.50 5.06 -33.86
N GLY A 4 -13.06 3.90 -33.50
CA GLY A 4 -13.22 3.52 -32.08
C GLY A 4 -11.90 3.58 -31.29
N THR A 5 -10.77 3.44 -31.98
CA THR A 5 -9.42 3.64 -31.43
C THR A 5 -9.12 5.08 -31.02
N HIS A 6 -9.63 6.08 -31.75
CA HIS A 6 -9.47 7.49 -31.40
C HIS A 6 -10.33 7.86 -30.18
N LEU A 7 -11.55 7.30 -30.08
CA LEU A 7 -12.41 7.45 -28.89
C LEU A 7 -11.76 6.81 -27.64
N LEU A 8 -11.17 5.63 -27.78
CA LEU A 8 -10.42 4.95 -26.71
C LEU A 8 -9.18 5.75 -26.28
N GLY A 9 -8.48 6.38 -27.23
CA GLY A 9 -7.39 7.31 -26.95
C GLY A 9 -7.86 8.53 -26.15
N SER A 10 -8.94 9.20 -26.59
CA SER A 10 -9.50 10.37 -25.89
C SER A 10 -10.06 10.03 -24.50
N LEU A 11 -10.68 8.86 -24.33
CA LEU A 11 -11.15 8.31 -23.04
C LEU A 11 -10.02 8.05 -22.05
N ALA A 12 -8.86 7.64 -22.55
CA ALA A 12 -7.68 7.37 -21.73
C ALA A 12 -6.88 8.64 -21.37
N ILE A 13 -6.99 9.71 -22.17
CA ILE A 13 -6.07 10.86 -22.11
C ILE A 13 -6.69 12.11 -21.45
N THR A 14 -8.00 12.30 -21.47
CA THR A 14 -8.63 13.51 -20.89
C THR A 14 -8.52 13.50 -19.36
N ARG A 15 -7.62 14.33 -18.82
CA ARG A 15 -7.35 14.55 -17.39
C ARG A 15 -8.03 15.84 -16.91
N GLY A 16 -8.26 15.98 -15.61
CA GLY A 16 -8.85 17.17 -14.98
C GLY A 16 -10.39 17.15 -14.85
N GLU A 17 -10.97 18.23 -14.34
CA GLU A 17 -12.40 18.31 -13.96
C GLU A 17 -13.37 18.03 -15.12
N VAL A 18 -13.06 18.59 -16.31
CA VAL A 18 -13.84 18.36 -17.54
C VAL A 18 -13.80 16.87 -17.95
N GLY A 19 -12.64 16.23 -17.78
CA GLY A 19 -12.50 14.79 -18.00
C GLY A 19 -13.35 13.97 -17.02
N THR A 20 -13.43 14.39 -15.75
CA THR A 20 -14.18 13.70 -14.69
C THR A 20 -15.70 13.70 -14.95
N GLU A 21 -16.28 14.84 -15.31
CA GLU A 21 -17.73 14.93 -15.60
C GLU A 21 -18.11 14.13 -16.85
N TRP A 22 -17.28 14.22 -17.89
CA TRP A 22 -17.50 13.44 -19.11
C TRP A 22 -17.36 11.92 -18.88
N ARG A 23 -16.35 11.49 -18.10
CA ARG A 23 -16.18 10.09 -17.66
C ARG A 23 -17.42 9.59 -16.91
N ARG A 24 -18.01 10.41 -16.03
CA ARG A 24 -19.23 10.06 -15.28
C ARG A 24 -20.42 9.78 -16.20
N ARG A 25 -20.65 10.64 -17.20
CA ARG A 25 -21.73 10.46 -18.19
C ARG A 25 -21.53 9.21 -19.03
N ILE A 26 -20.29 8.94 -19.46
CA ILE A 26 -19.97 7.74 -20.24
C ILE A 26 -20.08 6.47 -19.42
N ALA A 27 -19.66 6.51 -18.15
CA ALA A 27 -19.74 5.36 -17.25
C ALA A 27 -21.18 4.89 -17.03
N GLN A 28 -22.18 5.78 -17.15
CA GLN A 28 -23.60 5.43 -17.07
C GLN A 28 -24.10 4.69 -18.33
N ASN A 29 -23.50 4.94 -19.50
CA ASN A 29 -23.93 4.34 -20.75
C ASN A 29 -23.55 2.84 -20.83
N LYS A 30 -24.57 1.96 -20.77
CA LYS A 30 -24.38 0.50 -20.80
C LYS A 30 -23.81 0.01 -22.13
N GLU A 31 -24.22 0.60 -23.26
CA GLU A 31 -23.76 0.20 -24.59
C GLU A 31 -22.29 0.51 -24.80
N VAL A 32 -21.83 1.69 -24.36
CA VAL A 32 -20.41 2.05 -24.44
C VAL A 32 -19.57 1.06 -23.64
N ARG A 33 -19.96 0.75 -22.39
CA ARG A 33 -19.26 -0.26 -21.57
C ARG A 33 -19.25 -1.64 -22.22
N ARG A 34 -20.36 -2.07 -22.82
CA ARG A 34 -20.47 -3.35 -23.54
C ARG A 34 -19.50 -3.42 -24.72
N VAL A 35 -19.40 -2.35 -25.51
CA VAL A 35 -18.50 -2.28 -26.65
C VAL A 35 -17.04 -2.30 -26.19
N ILE A 36 -16.67 -1.48 -25.20
CA ILE A 36 -15.29 -1.44 -24.69
C ILE A 36 -14.87 -2.81 -24.12
N ARG A 37 -15.76 -3.53 -23.41
CA ARG A 37 -15.49 -4.89 -22.94
C ARG A 37 -15.16 -5.87 -24.05
N LYS A 38 -15.82 -5.80 -25.20
CA LYS A 38 -15.49 -6.66 -26.35
C LYS A 38 -14.06 -6.42 -26.84
N PHE A 39 -13.60 -5.17 -26.84
CA PHE A 39 -12.22 -4.85 -27.19
C PHE A 39 -11.23 -5.31 -26.12
N ALA A 40 -11.57 -5.20 -24.84
CA ALA A 40 -10.69 -5.56 -23.70
C ALA A 40 -10.25 -7.03 -23.68
N TYR A 41 -11.02 -7.92 -24.32
CA TYR A 41 -10.74 -9.35 -24.47
C TYR A 41 -10.62 -9.78 -25.95
N GLY A 42 -10.40 -8.82 -26.86
CA GLY A 42 -10.21 -9.09 -28.27
C GLY A 42 -8.80 -9.57 -28.59
N GLN A 43 -8.61 -10.08 -29.81
CA GLN A 43 -7.31 -10.59 -30.28
C GLN A 43 -6.25 -9.49 -30.54
N ASN A 44 -6.69 -8.24 -30.76
CA ASN A 44 -5.76 -7.13 -30.96
C ASN A 44 -5.30 -6.59 -29.59
N GLU A 45 -4.09 -6.95 -29.19
CA GLU A 45 -3.57 -6.60 -27.86
C GLU A 45 -3.44 -5.09 -27.63
N SER A 46 -3.08 -4.31 -28.65
CA SER A 46 -3.02 -2.84 -28.50
C SER A 46 -4.40 -2.24 -28.19
N ALA A 47 -5.43 -2.70 -28.91
CA ALA A 47 -6.81 -2.31 -28.65
C ALA A 47 -7.32 -2.83 -27.29
N ALA A 48 -6.94 -4.06 -26.92
CA ALA A 48 -7.32 -4.66 -25.65
C ALA A 48 -6.75 -3.90 -24.45
N ARG A 49 -5.47 -3.52 -24.52
CA ARG A 49 -4.79 -2.67 -23.52
C ARG A 49 -5.48 -1.32 -23.35
N ALA A 50 -5.77 -0.63 -24.45
CA ALA A 50 -6.47 0.65 -24.43
C ALA A 50 -7.87 0.51 -23.84
N ALA A 51 -8.59 -0.55 -24.19
CA ALA A 51 -9.92 -0.83 -23.68
C ALA A 51 -9.92 -1.17 -22.18
N ARG A 52 -8.99 -1.99 -21.69
CA ARG A 52 -8.86 -2.29 -20.24
C ARG A 52 -8.57 -1.04 -19.43
N ARG A 53 -7.66 -0.19 -19.92
CA ARG A 53 -7.39 1.12 -19.31
C ARG A 53 -8.62 2.03 -19.30
N ALA A 54 -9.37 2.08 -20.41
CA ALA A 54 -10.60 2.86 -20.49
C ALA A 54 -11.66 2.35 -19.50
N LEU A 55 -11.87 1.03 -19.39
CA LEU A 55 -12.79 0.44 -18.41
C LEU A 55 -12.41 0.81 -16.98
N ALA A 56 -11.13 0.69 -16.62
CA ALA A 56 -10.65 1.05 -15.30
C ALA A 56 -10.82 2.54 -15.00
N THR A 57 -10.68 3.41 -16.01
CA THR A 57 -10.92 4.85 -15.89
C THR A 57 -12.40 5.16 -15.66
N LEU A 58 -13.30 4.39 -16.28
CA LEU A 58 -14.76 4.49 -16.14
C LEU A 58 -15.32 3.78 -14.89
N GLY A 59 -14.47 3.23 -14.03
CA GLY A 59 -14.88 2.56 -12.80
C GLY A 59 -15.44 1.16 -13.02
N VAL A 60 -15.22 0.60 -14.20
CA VAL A 60 -15.66 -0.76 -14.53
C VAL A 60 -14.58 -1.73 -14.07
N ASN A 61 -14.73 -2.22 -12.85
CA ASN A 61 -13.83 -3.20 -12.24
C ASN A 61 -14.51 -4.57 -12.21
N GLU A 62 -14.02 -5.51 -13.02
CA GLU A 62 -14.50 -6.89 -13.00
C GLU A 62 -13.67 -7.72 -12.03
N TRP A 63 -14.34 -8.39 -11.09
CA TRP A 63 -13.71 -9.37 -10.23
C TRP A 63 -13.74 -10.74 -10.89
N LYS A 64 -12.60 -11.43 -10.87
CA LYS A 64 -12.45 -12.82 -11.28
C LYS A 64 -11.59 -13.53 -10.24
N PRO A 65 -11.95 -14.74 -9.78
CA PRO A 65 -11.10 -15.56 -8.93
C PRO A 65 -9.68 -15.68 -9.47
N LYS A 66 -8.69 -15.34 -8.65
CA LYS A 66 -7.26 -15.43 -9.00
C LYS A 66 -6.68 -16.81 -8.71
N VAL A 67 -7.26 -17.54 -7.77
CA VAL A 67 -6.90 -18.93 -7.47
C VAL A 67 -8.11 -19.85 -7.43
N ALA A 68 -7.87 -21.16 -7.59
CA ALA A 68 -8.91 -22.17 -7.50
C ALA A 68 -9.58 -22.15 -6.10
N GLY A 69 -10.92 -22.21 -6.09
CA GLY A 69 -11.71 -22.20 -4.85
C GLY A 69 -11.84 -20.84 -4.16
N GLN A 70 -11.33 -19.75 -4.76
CA GLN A 70 -11.55 -18.41 -4.23
C GLN A 70 -13.03 -18.02 -4.36
N THR A 71 -13.63 -17.61 -3.24
CA THR A 71 -15.06 -17.28 -3.06
C THR A 71 -15.29 -15.80 -2.77
N GLY A 72 -14.23 -15.04 -2.49
CA GLY A 72 -14.32 -13.60 -2.24
C GLY A 72 -12.99 -12.87 -2.46
N LEU A 73 -12.95 -11.59 -2.09
CA LEU A 73 -11.79 -10.74 -2.24
C LEU A 73 -10.67 -11.16 -1.30
N ARG A 74 -9.44 -11.17 -1.82
CA ARG A 74 -8.22 -11.36 -1.05
C ARG A 74 -7.42 -10.07 -1.01
N ILE A 75 -7.18 -9.57 0.20
CA ILE A 75 -6.55 -8.27 0.44
C ILE A 75 -5.19 -8.48 1.11
N LEU A 76 -4.15 -7.84 0.57
CA LEU A 76 -2.84 -7.71 1.20
C LEU A 76 -2.64 -6.26 1.63
N SER A 77 -2.31 -6.05 2.89
CA SER A 77 -1.96 -4.76 3.47
C SER A 77 -0.54 -4.83 4.02
N ILE A 78 0.29 -3.84 3.67
CA ILE A 78 1.70 -3.79 4.03
C ILE A 78 2.01 -2.49 4.76
N ASP A 79 2.47 -2.62 6.00
CA ASP A 79 2.74 -1.47 6.88
C ASP A 79 3.96 -0.65 6.40
N GLY A 80 4.02 0.60 6.87
CA GLY A 80 5.27 1.38 6.90
C GLY A 80 6.27 0.83 7.94
N GLY A 81 7.54 1.19 7.82
CA GLY A 81 8.58 0.67 8.74
C GLY A 81 10.04 0.82 8.35
N GLY A 82 10.35 1.50 7.24
CA GLY A 82 11.73 1.75 6.81
C GLY A 82 12.55 0.46 6.65
N THR A 83 13.78 0.45 7.16
CA THR A 83 14.72 -0.67 7.04
C THR A 83 14.22 -1.99 7.64
N ARG A 84 13.19 -1.97 8.49
CA ARG A 84 12.56 -3.17 9.09
C ARG A 84 11.77 -4.02 8.09
N ALA A 85 11.54 -3.53 6.88
CA ALA A 85 10.77 -4.25 5.87
C ALA A 85 11.38 -5.55 5.36
N LEU A 86 12.63 -5.86 5.74
CA LEU A 86 13.23 -7.18 5.47
C LEU A 86 12.39 -8.32 6.05
N LEU A 87 11.72 -8.11 7.18
CA LEU A 87 10.79 -9.09 7.74
C LEU A 87 9.63 -9.38 6.78
N THR A 88 9.04 -8.32 6.20
CA THR A 88 7.95 -8.43 5.23
C THR A 88 8.38 -9.24 4.01
N PHE A 89 9.61 -9.06 3.51
CA PHE A 89 10.13 -9.89 2.42
C PHE A 89 10.22 -11.38 2.79
N GLU A 90 10.72 -11.72 3.98
CA GLU A 90 10.78 -13.12 4.41
C GLU A 90 9.39 -13.76 4.52
N MET A 91 8.40 -13.03 5.04
CA MET A 91 7.02 -13.51 5.09
C MET A 91 6.44 -13.73 3.69
N LEU A 92 6.62 -12.76 2.78
CA LEU A 92 6.14 -12.86 1.40
C LEU A 92 6.82 -14.02 0.64
N LYS A 93 8.12 -14.27 0.85
CA LYS A 93 8.82 -15.43 0.27
C LYS A 93 8.24 -16.74 0.77
N HIS A 94 7.94 -16.84 2.06
CA HIS A 94 7.30 -18.03 2.62
C HIS A 94 5.91 -18.27 2.02
N ILE A 95 5.10 -17.24 1.88
CA ILE A 95 3.79 -17.34 1.21
C ILE A 95 3.96 -17.79 -0.24
N LYS A 96 4.84 -17.12 -1.01
CA LYS A 96 5.16 -17.49 -2.41
C LYS A 96 5.58 -18.95 -2.52
N LYS A 97 6.47 -19.41 -1.62
CA LYS A 97 6.96 -20.81 -1.59
C LYS A 97 5.85 -21.81 -1.31
N LEU A 98 4.96 -21.53 -0.36
CA LEU A 98 3.85 -22.42 0.00
C LEU A 98 2.77 -22.48 -1.08
N MET A 99 2.52 -21.35 -1.75
CA MET A 99 1.45 -21.22 -2.74
C MET A 99 1.89 -21.52 -4.17
N GLY A 100 3.20 -21.51 -4.45
CA GLY A 100 3.74 -21.69 -5.80
C GLY A 100 3.36 -20.59 -6.79
N LYS A 101 2.96 -19.41 -6.30
CA LYS A 101 2.47 -18.26 -7.09
C LYS A 101 3.08 -16.96 -6.62
N ASP A 102 3.21 -16.01 -7.53
CA ASP A 102 3.61 -14.65 -7.20
C ASP A 102 2.48 -13.89 -6.48
N ILE A 103 2.85 -12.89 -5.68
CA ILE A 103 1.91 -12.18 -4.80
C ILE A 103 0.76 -11.54 -5.59
N HIS A 104 1.06 -10.93 -6.75
CA HIS A 104 0.05 -10.30 -7.61
C HIS A 104 -0.96 -11.29 -8.22
N GLU A 105 -0.62 -12.58 -8.24
CA GLU A 105 -1.50 -13.67 -8.68
C GLU A 105 -2.40 -14.20 -7.56
N MET A 106 -2.20 -13.77 -6.31
CA MET A 106 -2.94 -14.30 -5.16
C MET A 106 -3.89 -13.30 -4.52
N PHE A 107 -3.62 -12.00 -4.68
CA PHE A 107 -4.38 -10.92 -4.04
C PHE A 107 -5.07 -10.03 -5.07
N ASP A 108 -6.33 -9.68 -4.80
CA ASP A 108 -7.14 -8.80 -5.62
C ASP A 108 -6.83 -7.33 -5.33
N VAL A 109 -6.59 -7.02 -4.05
CA VAL A 109 -6.28 -5.68 -3.57
C VAL A 109 -4.97 -5.70 -2.78
N ILE A 110 -4.05 -4.80 -3.11
CA ILE A 110 -2.78 -4.63 -2.41
C ILE A 110 -2.66 -3.17 -1.97
N CYS A 111 -2.54 -2.95 -0.67
CA CYS A 111 -2.38 -1.62 -0.09
C CYS A 111 -1.06 -1.50 0.66
N GLY A 112 -0.43 -0.33 0.59
CA GLY A 112 0.82 -0.09 1.30
C GLY A 112 1.01 1.35 1.76
N THR A 113 1.70 1.51 2.89
CA THR A 113 2.11 2.80 3.43
C THR A 113 3.63 2.90 3.47
N SER A 114 4.20 4.03 3.06
CA SER A 114 5.65 4.30 3.14
C SER A 114 6.47 3.21 2.44
N THR A 115 7.36 2.53 3.16
CA THR A 115 8.06 1.34 2.62
C THR A 115 7.10 0.27 2.08
N GLY A 116 5.98 0.02 2.74
CA GLY A 116 4.93 -0.87 2.25
C GLY A 116 4.34 -0.40 0.92
N ALA A 117 4.27 0.91 0.66
CA ALA A 117 3.84 1.45 -0.63
C ALA A 117 4.82 1.10 -1.76
N ILE A 118 6.13 1.21 -1.50
CA ILE A 118 7.19 0.83 -2.45
C ILE A 118 7.08 -0.67 -2.79
N ILE A 119 6.87 -1.51 -1.77
CA ILE A 119 6.69 -2.95 -1.93
C ILE A 119 5.42 -3.24 -2.73
N ALA A 120 4.27 -2.68 -2.33
CA ALA A 120 2.97 -2.87 -2.98
C ALA A 120 3.01 -2.48 -4.46
N ALA A 121 3.63 -1.35 -4.80
CA ALA A 121 3.81 -0.92 -6.19
C ALA A 121 4.74 -1.87 -6.97
N SER A 122 5.83 -2.32 -6.36
CA SER A 122 6.82 -3.18 -7.01
C SER A 122 6.26 -4.58 -7.30
N ILE A 123 5.61 -5.22 -6.33
CA ILE A 123 5.06 -6.57 -6.51
C ILE A 123 3.70 -6.55 -7.21
N GLY A 124 2.89 -5.51 -6.97
CA GLY A 124 1.52 -5.43 -7.49
C GLY A 124 1.44 -4.82 -8.89
N ILE A 125 1.98 -3.61 -9.06
CA ILE A 125 1.93 -2.88 -10.35
C ILE A 125 3.04 -3.35 -11.29
N ARG A 126 4.28 -3.44 -10.80
CA ARG A 126 5.43 -3.85 -11.62
C ARG A 126 5.58 -5.37 -11.73
N ARG A 127 4.76 -6.14 -11.00
CA ARG A 127 4.75 -7.62 -10.99
C ARG A 127 6.13 -8.24 -10.79
N LYS A 128 7.01 -7.55 -10.06
CA LYS A 128 8.32 -8.09 -9.70
C LYS A 128 8.13 -9.26 -8.73
N SER A 129 9.01 -10.24 -8.82
CA SER A 129 9.10 -11.29 -7.80
C SER A 129 9.48 -10.68 -6.44
N VAL A 130 9.19 -11.41 -5.36
CA VAL A 130 9.53 -10.96 -4.01
C VAL A 130 11.04 -10.77 -3.87
N GLU A 131 11.83 -11.64 -4.49
CA GLU A 131 13.29 -11.64 -4.49
C GLU A 131 13.87 -10.43 -5.24
N GLU A 132 13.34 -10.10 -6.42
CA GLU A 132 13.75 -8.90 -7.16
C GLU A 132 13.37 -7.63 -6.41
N CYS A 133 12.17 -7.58 -5.83
CA CYS A 133 11.72 -6.45 -5.04
C CYS A 133 12.61 -6.24 -3.81
N GLU A 134 12.98 -7.32 -3.11
CA GLU A 134 13.88 -7.24 -1.96
C GLU A 134 15.28 -6.74 -2.36
N LYS A 135 15.84 -7.28 -3.45
CA LYS A 135 17.16 -6.84 -3.95
C LYS A 135 17.17 -5.34 -4.21
N LEU A 136 16.18 -4.84 -4.93
CA LEU A 136 16.06 -3.41 -5.23
C LEU A 136 15.83 -2.57 -3.98
N TYR A 137 15.05 -3.09 -3.03
CA TYR A 137 14.83 -2.42 -1.76
C TYR A 137 16.13 -2.34 -0.94
N ARG A 138 16.93 -3.41 -0.90
CA ARG A 138 18.25 -3.44 -0.26
C ARG A 138 19.23 -2.43 -0.88
N GLU A 139 19.22 -2.31 -2.21
CA GLU A 139 20.01 -1.29 -2.91
C GLU A 139 19.52 0.14 -2.60
N LEU A 140 18.20 0.34 -2.54
CA LEU A 140 17.60 1.62 -2.17
C LEU A 140 18.02 2.02 -0.76
N ILE A 141 17.84 1.13 0.22
CA ILE A 141 18.21 1.44 1.61
C ILE A 141 19.72 1.65 1.75
N GLY A 142 20.55 0.91 1.01
CA GLY A 142 22.00 1.12 1.00
C GLY A 142 22.39 2.51 0.48
N LYS A 143 21.70 3.01 -0.55
CA LYS A 143 21.96 4.35 -1.12
C LYS A 143 21.41 5.48 -0.26
N VAL A 144 20.27 5.26 0.39
CA VAL A 144 19.54 6.27 1.17
C VAL A 144 20.07 6.36 2.60
N PHE A 145 20.27 5.22 3.28
CA PHE A 145 20.55 5.17 4.72
C PHE A 145 22.02 4.90 5.10
N CYS A 146 22.85 4.32 4.21
CA CYS A 146 24.26 4.00 4.55
C CYS A 146 25.26 5.12 4.25
N LYS A 147 24.86 6.19 3.54
CA LYS A 147 25.62 7.43 3.58
C LYS A 147 25.33 8.05 4.94
N GLY A 148 26.34 8.08 5.83
CA GLY A 148 26.23 8.72 7.13
C GLY A 148 25.64 10.14 7.02
N PRO A 149 25.07 10.69 8.10
CA PRO A 149 24.43 11.99 8.08
C PRO A 149 25.32 12.97 7.33
N MET A 150 24.78 13.57 6.26
CA MET A 150 25.47 14.71 5.66
C MET A 150 25.38 15.84 6.69
N ALA A 151 26.38 15.93 7.57
CA ALA A 151 26.70 17.11 8.37
C ALA A 151 27.13 18.24 7.41
N THR A 152 26.20 18.64 6.55
CA THR A 152 26.34 19.73 5.60
C THR A 152 25.47 20.87 6.10
N PRO A 153 25.86 22.14 5.86
CA PRO A 153 25.07 23.32 6.23
C PRO A 153 23.61 23.29 5.74
N LYS A 154 23.30 22.41 4.78
CA LYS A 154 21.95 22.13 4.28
C LYS A 154 20.98 21.57 5.33
N MET A 155 21.42 20.79 6.33
CA MET A 155 20.47 20.23 7.32
C MET A 155 19.73 21.33 8.12
N VAL A 156 20.42 22.43 8.44
CA VAL A 156 19.83 23.60 9.11
C VAL A 156 18.80 24.30 8.22
N LEU A 157 19.02 24.25 6.89
CA LEU A 157 18.18 24.91 5.89
C LEU A 157 16.99 24.07 5.44
N THR A 158 17.15 22.75 5.29
CA THR A 158 16.16 21.85 4.69
C THR A 158 15.36 21.03 5.70
N ARG A 159 15.73 21.02 6.99
CA ARG A 159 15.06 20.27 8.07
C ARG A 159 14.83 18.76 7.81
N ALA A 160 15.59 18.17 6.88
CA ALA A 160 15.48 16.76 6.49
C ALA A 160 16.83 16.05 6.67
N TYR A 161 16.80 14.87 7.27
CA TYR A 161 17.98 14.06 7.59
C TYR A 161 18.58 13.37 6.36
N TYR A 162 17.77 13.07 5.33
CA TYR A 162 18.18 12.39 4.11
C TYR A 162 17.97 13.21 2.84
N ASP A 163 18.82 12.99 1.85
CA ASP A 163 18.67 13.61 0.53
C ASP A 163 17.51 12.98 -0.24
N SER A 164 16.43 13.75 -0.33
CA SER A 164 15.22 13.40 -1.06
C SER A 164 15.47 13.13 -2.55
N LYS A 165 16.51 13.72 -3.14
CA LYS A 165 16.84 13.54 -4.56
C LYS A 165 17.33 12.13 -4.86
N ILE A 166 18.03 11.48 -3.94
CA ILE A 166 18.50 10.10 -4.11
C ILE A 166 17.28 9.17 -4.18
N LEU A 167 16.37 9.29 -3.22
CA LEU A 167 15.12 8.53 -3.21
C LEU A 167 14.31 8.78 -4.49
N GLU A 168 14.12 10.04 -4.89
CA GLU A 168 13.41 10.39 -6.12
C GLU A 168 14.06 9.78 -7.36
N SER A 169 15.39 9.87 -7.51
CA SER A 169 16.10 9.33 -8.68
C SER A 169 15.94 7.81 -8.81
N VAL A 170 15.98 7.09 -7.69
CA VAL A 170 15.76 5.63 -7.69
C VAL A 170 14.31 5.32 -8.02
N LEU A 171 13.35 6.01 -7.41
CA LEU A 171 11.93 5.81 -7.69
C LEU A 171 11.59 6.10 -9.16
N GLN A 172 12.12 7.19 -9.73
CA GLN A 172 11.94 7.54 -11.15
C GLN A 172 12.50 6.47 -12.08
N ARG A 173 13.69 5.95 -11.77
CA ARG A 173 14.33 4.87 -12.55
C ARG A 173 13.51 3.57 -12.50
N GLU A 174 13.05 3.17 -11.31
CA GLU A 174 12.32 1.91 -11.13
C GLU A 174 10.87 1.95 -11.63
N CYS A 175 10.20 3.10 -11.49
CA CYS A 175 8.78 3.25 -11.80
C CYS A 175 8.53 3.80 -13.21
N GLY A 176 9.48 4.55 -13.76
CA GLY A 176 9.29 5.35 -14.97
C GLY A 176 8.32 6.52 -14.77
N LYS A 177 7.81 7.06 -15.88
CA LYS A 177 6.89 8.20 -15.91
C LYS A 177 5.40 7.81 -16.05
N GLY A 178 5.09 6.52 -15.93
CA GLY A 178 3.72 6.02 -16.03
C GLY A 178 2.87 6.46 -14.83
N VAL A 179 1.58 6.68 -15.07
CA VAL A 179 0.62 6.95 -13.99
C VAL A 179 -0.03 5.66 -13.50
N PHE A 180 -0.63 5.67 -12.32
CA PHE A 180 -1.22 4.46 -11.73
C PHE A 180 -2.21 3.77 -12.67
N ILE A 181 -3.14 4.54 -13.24
CA ILE A 181 -4.21 3.97 -14.09
C ILE A 181 -3.66 3.25 -15.33
N ASP A 182 -2.47 3.60 -15.81
CA ASP A 182 -1.86 2.96 -16.99
C ASP A 182 -1.56 1.48 -16.75
N SER A 183 -1.30 1.08 -15.50
CA SER A 183 -1.04 -0.32 -15.13
C SER A 183 -2.22 -1.25 -15.43
N THR A 184 -3.45 -0.72 -15.48
CA THR A 184 -4.66 -1.50 -15.75
C THR A 184 -4.79 -1.95 -17.20
N ALA A 185 -3.92 -1.48 -18.09
CA ALA A 185 -3.81 -1.98 -19.45
C ALA A 185 -3.41 -3.47 -19.49
N GLU A 186 -2.72 -3.97 -18.47
CA GLU A 186 -2.35 -5.38 -18.36
C GLU A 186 -3.49 -6.23 -17.79
N GLU A 187 -3.77 -7.38 -18.42
CA GLU A 187 -4.76 -8.32 -17.90
C GLU A 187 -4.34 -8.91 -16.55
N GLY A 188 -5.31 -9.09 -15.64
CA GLY A 188 -5.07 -9.67 -14.32
C GLY A 188 -4.42 -8.73 -13.30
N MET A 189 -4.26 -7.45 -13.64
CA MET A 189 -3.63 -6.45 -12.76
C MET A 189 -4.42 -6.32 -11.44
N PRO A 190 -3.79 -6.57 -10.27
CA PRO A 190 -4.45 -6.32 -8.99
C PRO A 190 -4.75 -4.83 -8.81
N LYS A 191 -5.71 -4.54 -7.94
CA LYS A 191 -6.02 -3.19 -7.51
C LYS A 191 -5.00 -2.79 -6.47
N VAL A 192 -4.22 -1.76 -6.77
CA VAL A 192 -3.15 -1.29 -5.90
C VAL A 192 -3.45 0.13 -5.47
N CYS A 193 -3.38 0.39 -4.17
CA CYS A 193 -3.38 1.73 -3.62
C CYS A 193 -2.26 1.95 -2.62
N VAL A 194 -1.78 3.18 -2.54
CA VAL A 194 -0.76 3.58 -1.57
C VAL A 194 -1.22 4.82 -0.81
N VAL A 195 -0.86 4.89 0.47
CA VAL A 195 -1.38 5.90 1.38
C VAL A 195 -0.36 7.02 1.61
N SER A 196 -0.83 8.25 1.57
CA SER A 196 -0.08 9.45 1.99
C SER A 196 -0.94 10.31 2.90
N SER A 197 -0.28 11.20 3.63
CA SER A 197 -0.96 12.21 4.46
C SER A 197 -1.06 13.50 3.67
N LYS A 198 -2.27 13.90 3.30
CA LYS A 198 -2.56 15.20 2.71
C LYS A 198 -2.56 16.24 3.82
N LEU A 199 -1.69 17.23 3.71
CA LEU A 199 -1.56 18.32 4.67
C LEU A 199 -2.43 19.49 4.20
N GLY A 200 -3.53 19.72 4.92
CA GLY A 200 -4.36 20.91 4.81
C GLY A 200 -3.90 22.03 5.73
N THR A 201 -4.54 23.19 5.62
CA THR A 201 -4.29 24.33 6.52
C THR A 201 -4.74 24.08 7.96
N SER A 202 -5.74 23.21 8.15
CA SER A 202 -6.37 22.93 9.45
C SER A 202 -6.45 21.45 9.82
N ASP A 203 -6.14 20.56 8.88
CA ASP A 203 -6.38 19.12 9.01
C ASP A 203 -5.32 18.30 8.26
N VAL A 204 -5.06 17.09 8.74
CA VAL A 204 -4.23 16.09 8.07
C VAL A 204 -5.12 14.91 7.72
N THR A 205 -5.27 14.63 6.42
CA THR A 205 -6.24 13.64 5.92
C THR A 205 -5.57 12.53 5.13
N CYS A 206 -6.17 11.34 5.16
CA CYS A 206 -5.70 10.21 4.37
C CYS A 206 -5.97 10.45 2.88
N HIS A 207 -4.93 10.26 2.07
CA HIS A 207 -4.99 10.39 0.62
C HIS A 207 -4.41 9.15 -0.07
N THR A 208 -5.20 8.55 -0.95
CA THR A 208 -4.86 7.32 -1.69
C THR A 208 -4.42 7.63 -3.12
N PHE A 209 -3.27 7.09 -3.52
CA PHE A 209 -2.89 7.01 -4.94
C PHE A 209 -3.17 5.59 -5.43
N ARG A 210 -3.89 5.42 -6.54
CA ARG A 210 -4.53 4.14 -6.86
C ARG A 210 -4.60 3.84 -8.34
N ASN A 211 -4.55 2.56 -8.75
CA ASN A 211 -4.71 2.17 -10.16
C ASN A 211 -6.16 1.85 -10.55
N TYR A 212 -7.14 2.51 -9.95
CA TYR A 212 -8.55 2.28 -10.24
C TYR A 212 -9.39 3.53 -9.97
N THR A 213 -10.57 3.54 -10.57
CA THR A 213 -11.68 4.41 -10.17
C THR A 213 -12.85 3.57 -9.69
N TYR A 214 -13.86 4.21 -9.10
CA TYR A 214 -14.99 3.52 -8.49
C TYR A 214 -16.14 3.33 -9.47
N PRO A 215 -16.91 2.24 -9.34
CA PRO A 215 -18.17 2.09 -10.06
C PRO A 215 -19.12 3.26 -9.83
N VAL A 216 -20.02 3.51 -10.79
CA VAL A 216 -21.06 4.53 -10.64
C VAL A 216 -21.90 4.24 -9.39
N GLY A 217 -22.04 5.25 -8.51
CA GLY A 217 -22.77 5.13 -7.25
C GLY A 217 -21.92 4.63 -6.08
N SER A 218 -20.63 4.35 -6.30
CA SER A 218 -19.66 4.05 -5.25
C SER A 218 -18.59 5.13 -5.20
N GLU A 219 -18.12 5.45 -3.99
CA GLU A 219 -17.04 6.40 -3.76
C GLU A 219 -16.24 6.00 -2.53
N SER A 220 -15.01 6.49 -2.46
CA SER A 220 -14.21 6.36 -1.25
C SER A 220 -14.39 7.54 -0.33
N ARG A 221 -14.37 7.25 0.97
CA ARG A 221 -14.26 8.27 2.02
C ARG A 221 -12.90 8.96 2.05
N PHE A 222 -11.89 8.33 1.44
CA PHE A 222 -10.54 8.87 1.37
C PHE A 222 -10.36 9.64 0.07
N ALA A 223 -9.81 10.85 0.18
CA ALA A 223 -9.39 11.59 -1.00
C ALA A 223 -8.37 10.75 -1.78
N GLY A 224 -8.31 10.94 -3.09
CA GLY A 224 -7.35 10.17 -3.88
C GLY A 224 -7.41 10.44 -5.37
N THR A 225 -6.38 9.97 -6.07
CA THR A 225 -6.28 10.13 -7.52
C THR A 225 -5.63 8.92 -8.20
N PRO A 226 -6.10 8.55 -9.40
CA PRO A 226 -5.44 7.57 -10.24
C PRO A 226 -4.45 8.17 -11.26
N ASP A 227 -4.36 9.50 -11.33
CA ASP A 227 -3.65 10.22 -12.38
C ASP A 227 -2.21 10.65 -11.97
N ALA A 228 -1.77 10.31 -10.75
CA ALA A 228 -0.42 10.60 -10.29
C ALA A 228 0.62 9.64 -10.91
N GLN A 229 1.83 10.12 -11.15
CA GLN A 229 2.93 9.22 -11.53
C GLN A 229 3.29 8.31 -10.36
N LEU A 230 3.68 7.08 -10.67
CA LEU A 230 3.97 6.08 -9.64
C LEU A 230 5.07 6.55 -8.69
N TRP A 231 6.17 7.10 -9.23
CA TRP A 231 7.28 7.59 -8.40
C TRP A 231 6.90 8.78 -7.51
N GLU A 232 5.98 9.65 -7.96
CA GLU A 232 5.52 10.81 -7.20
C GLU A 232 4.71 10.37 -5.98
N ALA A 233 3.79 9.42 -6.18
CA ALA A 233 3.00 8.86 -5.09
C ALA A 233 3.86 8.11 -4.07
N LEU A 234 4.84 7.32 -4.54
CA LEU A 234 5.76 6.60 -3.65
C LEU A 234 6.63 7.57 -2.85
N ARG A 235 7.09 8.66 -3.48
CA ARG A 235 7.85 9.71 -2.80
C ARG A 235 7.00 10.44 -1.77
N ALA A 236 5.74 10.73 -2.08
CA ALA A 236 4.78 11.34 -1.15
C ALA A 236 4.49 10.40 0.04
N SER A 237 4.18 9.13 -0.24
CA SER A 237 3.88 8.12 0.79
C SER A 237 5.05 7.83 1.73
N SER A 238 6.30 8.02 1.27
CA SER A 238 7.52 7.77 2.06
C SER A 238 8.17 9.06 2.59
N ALA A 239 7.47 10.19 2.54
CA ALA A 239 7.98 11.49 2.98
C ALA A 239 7.93 11.64 4.51
N ALA A 240 8.64 10.75 5.23
CA ALA A 240 8.61 10.73 6.68
C ALA A 240 9.12 12.06 7.24
N PRO A 241 8.33 12.77 8.09
CA PRO A 241 8.77 14.02 8.70
C PRO A 241 10.16 13.85 9.33
N THR A 242 10.96 14.91 9.30
CA THR A 242 12.36 14.95 9.76
C THR A 242 13.35 14.12 8.95
N PHE A 243 12.91 13.07 8.25
CA PHE A 243 13.75 12.24 7.39
C PHE A 243 13.79 12.76 5.96
N PHE A 244 12.64 13.13 5.43
CA PHE A 244 12.46 13.62 4.06
C PHE A 244 11.57 14.86 4.05
N THR A 245 11.79 15.74 3.08
CA THR A 245 10.89 16.87 2.87
C THR A 245 9.55 16.39 2.32
N GLU A 246 8.50 17.16 2.58
CA GLU A 246 7.17 16.94 2.02
C GLU A 246 7.20 17.04 0.49
N LYS A 247 6.20 16.42 -0.16
CA LYS A 247 6.05 16.42 -1.61
C LYS A 247 4.85 17.25 -2.02
N LEU A 248 5.06 18.31 -2.79
CA LEU A 248 3.99 19.09 -3.40
C LEU A 248 3.52 18.39 -4.68
N LEU A 249 2.24 18.02 -4.74
CA LEU A 249 1.59 17.42 -5.92
C LEU A 249 0.28 18.16 -6.20
N ASN A 250 0.14 18.71 -7.41
CA ASN A 250 -1.06 19.43 -7.84
C ASN A 250 -1.55 20.49 -6.83
N GLY A 251 -0.63 21.26 -6.24
CA GLY A 251 -0.95 22.30 -5.26
C GLY A 251 -1.26 21.78 -3.84
N THR A 252 -1.20 20.47 -3.62
CA THR A 252 -1.41 19.83 -2.31
C THR A 252 -0.08 19.33 -1.75
N LEU A 253 0.18 19.61 -0.48
CA LEU A 253 1.37 19.11 0.20
C LEU A 253 1.10 17.72 0.81
N HIS A 254 2.01 16.78 0.56
CA HIS A 254 1.91 15.41 1.06
C HIS A 254 3.10 15.05 1.94
N ALA A 255 2.81 14.35 3.04
CA ALA A 255 3.78 13.70 3.91
C ALA A 255 3.54 12.18 3.97
N ASP A 256 4.39 11.48 4.71
CA ASP A 256 4.31 10.02 4.88
C ASP A 256 2.93 9.58 5.35
N GLY A 257 2.43 8.49 4.76
CA GLY A 257 1.13 7.92 5.11
C GLY A 257 1.08 7.39 6.55
N ALA A 258 2.23 7.13 7.18
CA ALA A 258 2.31 6.66 8.56
C ALA A 258 1.71 7.63 9.58
N ILE A 259 1.57 8.93 9.25
CA ILE A 259 0.92 9.92 10.12
C ILE A 259 -0.57 9.61 10.28
N VAL A 260 -1.22 9.11 9.23
CA VAL A 260 -2.69 8.89 9.20
C VAL A 260 -3.07 7.41 9.24
N ALA A 261 -2.26 6.53 8.65
CA ALA A 261 -2.53 5.10 8.55
C ALA A 261 -1.23 4.31 8.24
N ASN A 262 -0.46 3.97 9.29
CA ASN A 262 0.78 3.21 9.09
C ASN A 262 0.54 1.76 8.69
N ASN A 263 -0.51 1.14 9.24
CA ASN A 263 -1.10 -0.14 8.86
C ASN A 263 -2.36 0.10 8.03
N PRO A 264 -2.25 0.16 6.69
CA PRO A 264 -3.34 0.61 5.84
C PRO A 264 -4.46 -0.43 5.65
N THR A 265 -4.63 -1.40 6.57
CA THR A 265 -5.60 -2.49 6.43
C THR A 265 -7.04 -1.97 6.40
N ALA A 266 -7.38 -1.01 7.27
CA ALA A 266 -8.70 -0.40 7.27
C ALA A 266 -8.96 0.36 5.96
N VAL A 267 -7.94 1.06 5.45
CA VAL A 267 -7.99 1.73 4.14
C VAL A 267 -8.20 0.69 3.03
N ALA A 268 -7.45 -0.41 3.04
CA ALA A 268 -7.51 -1.47 2.04
C ALA A 268 -8.90 -2.14 1.99
N ILE A 269 -9.50 -2.42 3.14
CA ILE A 269 -10.85 -3.00 3.25
C ILE A 269 -11.89 -2.04 2.68
N HIS A 270 -11.84 -0.77 3.08
CA HIS A 270 -12.76 0.26 2.57
C HIS A 270 -12.64 0.41 1.06
N GLU A 271 -11.42 0.49 0.54
CA GLU A 271 -11.16 0.58 -0.89
C GLU A 271 -11.68 -0.68 -1.62
N ALA A 272 -11.41 -1.88 -1.11
CA ALA A 272 -11.88 -3.13 -1.72
C ALA A 272 -13.40 -3.17 -1.87
N GLN A 273 -14.14 -2.79 -0.82
CA GLN A 273 -15.60 -2.72 -0.83
C GLN A 273 -16.12 -1.62 -1.77
N SER A 274 -15.41 -0.50 -1.86
CA SER A 274 -15.76 0.60 -2.77
C SER A 274 -15.52 0.22 -4.24
N ILE A 275 -14.50 -0.57 -4.53
CA ILE A 275 -14.18 -1.04 -5.90
C ILE A 275 -15.15 -2.15 -6.35
N PHE A 276 -15.45 -3.08 -5.46
CA PHE A 276 -16.21 -4.31 -5.74
C PHE A 276 -17.45 -4.43 -4.83
N PRO A 277 -18.45 -3.54 -5.00
CA PRO A 277 -19.66 -3.58 -4.18
C PRO A 277 -20.38 -4.92 -4.36
N GLY A 278 -20.72 -5.57 -3.25
CA GLY A 278 -21.44 -6.85 -3.22
C GLY A 278 -20.57 -8.11 -3.33
N ILE A 279 -19.25 -7.98 -3.50
CA ILE A 279 -18.33 -9.14 -3.43
C ILE A 279 -17.84 -9.29 -1.98
N PRO A 280 -18.00 -10.47 -1.34
CA PRO A 280 -17.56 -10.67 0.03
C PRO A 280 -16.02 -10.65 0.13
N ILE A 281 -15.50 -10.30 1.30
CA ILE A 281 -14.06 -10.43 1.60
C ILE A 281 -13.83 -11.84 2.14
N GLU A 282 -12.95 -12.60 1.47
CA GLU A 282 -12.57 -13.96 1.88
C GLU A 282 -11.39 -13.94 2.85
N LEU A 283 -10.37 -13.12 2.56
CA LEU A 283 -9.10 -13.13 3.26
C LEU A 283 -8.50 -11.72 3.33
N VAL A 284 -8.03 -11.35 4.53
CA VAL A 284 -7.19 -10.17 4.74
C VAL A 284 -5.88 -10.61 5.37
N VAL A 285 -4.77 -10.24 4.73
CA VAL A 285 -3.42 -10.42 5.25
C VAL A 285 -2.83 -9.05 5.55
N SER A 286 -2.59 -8.76 6.83
CA SER A 286 -1.92 -7.53 7.29
C SER A 286 -0.48 -7.87 7.70
N MET A 287 0.49 -7.25 7.05
CA MET A 287 1.91 -7.48 7.27
C MET A 287 2.56 -6.28 7.96
N GLY A 288 2.85 -6.45 9.24
CA GLY A 288 3.58 -5.48 10.04
C GLY A 288 5.08 -5.68 9.97
N ASN A 289 5.83 -4.58 10.06
CA ASN A 289 7.30 -4.59 10.10
C ASN A 289 7.88 -4.75 11.52
N GLY A 290 7.12 -5.42 12.39
CA GLY A 290 7.45 -5.68 13.78
C GLY A 290 7.28 -4.47 14.72
N LEU A 291 7.04 -4.78 16.00
CA LEU A 291 6.92 -3.79 17.07
C LEU A 291 8.24 -3.73 17.83
N ALA A 292 8.85 -2.54 17.88
CA ALA A 292 9.87 -2.22 18.86
C ALA A 292 9.16 -1.66 20.09
N GLU A 293 9.49 -2.14 21.29
CA GLU A 293 9.12 -1.41 22.49
C GLU A 293 9.78 -0.03 22.43
N PRO A 294 9.02 1.06 22.54
CA PRO A 294 9.61 2.37 22.43
C PRO A 294 10.60 2.61 23.57
N LYS A 295 11.83 3.02 23.26
CA LYS A 295 12.86 3.32 24.27
C LYS A 295 12.45 4.43 25.25
N PHE A 296 11.40 5.21 24.96
CA PHE A 296 10.88 6.16 25.93
C PHE A 296 10.33 5.47 27.19
N VAL A 297 9.90 4.20 27.12
CA VAL A 297 9.50 3.44 28.31
C VAL A 297 10.69 3.28 29.27
N ASP A 298 11.91 3.21 28.76
CA ASP A 298 13.14 3.19 29.56
C ASP A 298 13.56 4.59 30.03
N LEU A 299 13.16 5.68 29.34
CA LEU A 299 13.39 7.06 29.81
C LEU A 299 12.56 7.41 31.05
N TRP A 300 11.40 6.76 31.25
CA TRP A 300 10.56 6.91 32.44
C TRP A 300 10.85 5.87 33.53
N LYS A 301 11.81 4.95 33.32
CA LYS A 301 12.42 4.19 34.41
C LYS A 301 13.41 5.09 35.14
N GLU A 302 13.26 5.22 36.45
CA GLU A 302 14.11 6.08 37.28
C GLU A 302 15.60 5.79 37.03
N GLY A 303 16.36 6.79 36.57
CA GLY A 303 17.84 6.74 36.54
C GLY A 303 18.54 6.94 35.19
N SER A 304 17.86 7.15 34.06
CA SER A 304 18.57 7.47 32.80
C SER A 304 19.19 8.88 32.82
N LYS A 305 20.51 8.97 32.62
CA LYS A 305 21.26 10.24 32.57
C LYS A 305 21.16 10.98 31.22
N ASP A 306 20.76 10.28 30.15
CA ASP A 306 20.51 10.89 28.83
C ASP A 306 18.99 11.03 28.60
N LYS A 307 18.52 12.28 28.57
CA LYS A 307 17.10 12.65 28.37
C LYS A 307 16.79 13.13 26.95
N GLN A 308 17.65 12.86 25.97
CA GLN A 308 17.41 13.25 24.57
C GLN A 308 17.12 12.03 23.69
N LEU A 309 16.01 12.10 22.97
CA LEU A 309 15.65 11.12 21.94
C LEU A 309 16.36 11.47 20.63
N GLY A 310 16.91 10.46 19.94
CA GLY A 310 17.35 10.62 18.57
C GLY A 310 16.15 10.71 17.61
N TRP A 311 16.36 11.24 16.39
CA TRP A 311 15.31 11.31 15.37
C TRP A 311 14.71 9.95 15.01
N TYR A 312 15.51 8.89 15.08
CA TYR A 312 15.05 7.51 14.92
C TYR A 312 14.09 7.07 16.03
N ASP A 313 14.38 7.42 17.28
CA ASP A 313 13.51 7.05 18.41
C ASP A 313 12.18 7.83 18.37
N ILE A 314 12.19 9.06 17.85
CA ILE A 314 10.98 9.86 17.59
C ILE A 314 10.15 9.21 16.47
N LEU A 315 10.77 8.84 15.35
CA LEU A 315 10.08 8.17 14.25
C LEU A 315 9.47 6.83 14.68
N ASP A 316 10.21 6.02 15.43
CA ASP A 316 9.71 4.74 15.95
C ASP A 316 8.52 4.95 16.89
N SER A 317 8.52 6.03 17.69
CA SER A 317 7.38 6.41 18.53
C SER A 317 6.15 6.81 17.71
N TYR A 318 6.34 7.58 16.64
CA TYR A 318 5.26 7.92 15.71
C TYR A 318 4.68 6.68 15.01
N ILE A 319 5.55 5.81 14.49
CA ILE A 319 5.14 4.55 13.86
C ILE A 319 4.38 3.67 14.87
N TYR A 320 4.88 3.56 16.09
CA TYR A 320 4.25 2.76 17.15
C TYR A 320 2.85 3.27 17.48
N ALA A 321 2.69 4.58 17.67
CA ALA A 321 1.39 5.20 17.95
C ALA A 321 0.39 4.98 16.80
N ALA A 322 0.85 5.13 15.55
CA ALA A 322 0.00 4.92 14.38
C ALA A 322 -0.44 3.46 14.19
N VAL A 323 0.42 2.49 14.53
CA VAL A 323 0.06 1.06 14.44
C VAL A 323 -0.96 0.67 15.52
N GLN A 324 -0.83 1.19 16.74
CA GLN A 324 -1.74 0.85 17.84
C GLN A 324 -3.17 1.33 17.63
N THR A 325 -3.37 2.50 17.03
CA THR A 325 -4.72 3.04 16.77
C THR A 325 -5.51 2.20 15.77
N GLU A 326 -4.81 1.59 14.81
CA GLU A 326 -5.44 0.76 13.77
C GLU A 326 -5.79 -0.64 14.29
N ASP A 327 -5.02 -1.17 15.24
CA ASP A 327 -5.32 -2.46 15.88
C ASP A 327 -6.66 -2.44 16.59
N VAL A 328 -6.91 -1.38 17.36
CA VAL A 328 -8.18 -1.17 18.06
C VAL A 328 -9.35 -1.06 17.06
N SER A 329 -9.10 -0.49 15.89
CA SER A 329 -10.12 -0.26 14.86
C SER A 329 -10.49 -1.55 14.11
N ILE A 330 -9.51 -2.39 13.76
CA ILE A 330 -9.71 -3.68 13.05
C ILE A 330 -10.39 -4.71 13.95
N PHE A 331 -10.03 -4.76 15.24
CA PHE A 331 -10.69 -5.66 16.20
C PHE A 331 -12.14 -5.24 16.51
N LYS A 332 -12.49 -3.97 16.34
CA LYS A 332 -13.87 -3.48 16.49
C LYS A 332 -14.75 -3.75 15.27
N THR A 333 -14.20 -3.74 14.05
CA THR A 333 -14.94 -4.09 12.83
C THR A 333 -15.13 -5.59 12.64
N THR A 334 -14.35 -6.43 13.32
CA THR A 334 -14.54 -7.90 13.33
C THR A 334 -15.52 -8.39 14.40
N LYS A 335 -15.99 -7.50 15.29
CA LYS A 335 -17.22 -7.71 16.08
C LYS A 335 -18.37 -6.94 15.43
N PRO A 336 -19.61 -7.46 15.43
CA PRO A 336 -20.72 -6.81 14.74
C PRO A 336 -20.96 -5.42 15.35
N LEU A 337 -20.66 -4.37 14.60
CA LEU A 337 -21.22 -3.06 14.84
C LEU A 337 -22.71 -3.15 14.51
N HIS A 338 -23.53 -3.20 15.56
CA HIS A 338 -24.96 -2.92 15.47
C HIS A 338 -25.14 -1.48 14.98
N CYS A 339 -25.20 -1.31 13.66
CA CYS A 339 -25.80 -0.14 13.04
C CYS A 339 -27.15 -0.58 12.46
N HIS A 340 -28.23 -0.14 13.11
CA HIS A 340 -29.59 -0.28 12.62
C HIS A 340 -29.72 0.42 11.26
N ALA A 341 -29.76 -0.36 10.16
CA ALA A 341 -30.71 -0.25 9.06
C ALA A 341 -30.26 -1.14 7.88
N PHE A 342 -31.21 -1.94 7.38
CA PHE A 342 -31.16 -2.87 6.24
C PHE A 342 -30.47 -4.22 6.46
N ALA A 343 -31.33 -5.21 6.75
CA ALA A 343 -31.04 -6.63 6.79
C ALA A 343 -30.90 -7.22 5.36
N ALA A 344 -29.84 -7.98 5.16
CA ALA A 344 -29.85 -9.26 4.45
C ALA A 344 -28.61 -10.06 4.92
N GLU A 345 -28.86 -11.20 5.56
CA GLU A 345 -27.86 -12.08 6.14
C GLU A 345 -26.90 -12.65 5.08
N GLN A 346 -25.61 -12.33 5.19
CA GLN A 346 -24.54 -13.22 4.79
C GLN A 346 -23.53 -13.29 5.94
N ARG A 347 -23.52 -14.42 6.66
CA ARG A 347 -22.47 -14.76 7.62
C ARG A 347 -21.23 -15.20 6.84
N THR A 348 -20.40 -14.25 6.43
CA THR A 348 -19.06 -14.54 5.91
C THR A 348 -18.05 -14.34 7.04
N GLU A 349 -17.48 -15.44 7.54
CA GLU A 349 -16.39 -15.40 8.50
C GLU A 349 -15.13 -14.85 7.79
N ILE A 350 -14.80 -13.59 8.02
CA ILE A 350 -13.61 -12.95 7.42
C ILE A 350 -12.37 -13.54 8.10
N LYS A 351 -11.54 -14.25 7.34
CA LYS A 351 -10.24 -14.71 7.83
C LYS A 351 -9.27 -13.53 7.81
N CYS A 352 -8.97 -12.98 8.98
CA CYS A 352 -7.96 -11.93 9.14
C CYS A 352 -6.70 -12.52 9.77
N CYS A 353 -5.60 -12.54 9.02
CA CYS A 353 -4.29 -12.94 9.51
C CYS A 353 -3.40 -11.70 9.64
N ARG A 354 -2.96 -11.42 10.86
CA ARG A 354 -1.99 -10.36 11.11
C ARG A 354 -0.66 -10.93 11.55
N PHE A 355 0.41 -10.49 10.89
CA PHE A 355 1.78 -10.83 11.26
C PHE A 355 2.47 -9.60 11.85
N THR A 356 2.73 -9.65 13.15
CA THR A 356 3.54 -8.65 13.87
C THR A 356 4.57 -9.41 14.68
N THR A 357 5.85 -9.35 14.34
CA THR A 357 6.90 -9.93 15.18
C THR A 357 7.36 -8.92 16.23
N CYS A 358 7.49 -9.36 17.48
CA CYS A 358 8.13 -8.59 18.53
C CYS A 358 9.62 -8.95 18.52
N LEU A 359 10.50 -7.99 18.22
CA LEU A 359 11.93 -8.25 17.98
C LEU A 359 12.77 -8.45 19.26
N LEU A 360 12.16 -8.81 20.40
CA LEU A 360 12.78 -8.70 21.73
C LEU A 360 12.93 -9.99 22.57
N SER A 361 12.97 -11.20 21.98
CA SER A 361 13.30 -12.40 22.79
C SER A 361 14.48 -13.26 22.32
N SER A 362 15.06 -13.04 21.13
CA SER A 362 16.03 -14.00 20.58
C SER A 362 17.51 -13.62 20.67
N TYR A 363 17.85 -12.40 21.13
CA TYR A 363 19.25 -11.95 21.20
C TYR A 363 19.87 -11.89 22.61
N ARG A 364 19.13 -12.28 23.67
CA ARG A 364 19.63 -12.29 25.06
C ARG A 364 19.89 -13.68 25.67
N GLN A 365 19.73 -14.77 24.93
CA GLN A 365 20.04 -16.13 25.43
C GLN A 365 21.26 -16.78 24.74
N ARG A 366 22.37 -16.04 24.62
CA ARG A 366 23.70 -16.62 24.32
C ARG A 366 24.71 -16.31 25.42
N SER A 367 24.39 -16.73 26.64
CA SER A 367 25.38 -16.81 27.73
C SER A 367 24.79 -17.54 28.94
N THR A 368 24.34 -18.78 28.76
CA THR A 368 24.23 -19.82 29.80
C THR A 368 23.68 -21.11 29.16
N PHE A 369 24.52 -21.85 28.45
CA PHE A 369 24.27 -23.28 28.21
C PHE A 369 25.11 -24.03 29.23
N ALA A 370 24.61 -24.06 30.47
CA ALA A 370 25.10 -24.98 31.48
C ALA A 370 24.46 -26.35 31.23
N LEU A 371 25.34 -27.34 31.15
CA LEU A 371 25.09 -28.77 31.15
C LEU A 371 23.82 -29.18 31.90
N THR A 372 22.86 -29.78 31.19
CA THR A 372 22.02 -30.83 31.76
C THR A 372 21.76 -31.89 30.69
N ARG A 373 22.45 -33.02 30.82
CA ARG A 373 22.17 -34.27 30.13
C ARG A 373 20.74 -34.71 30.46
N ARG A 374 19.89 -34.88 29.45
CA ARG A 374 18.68 -35.71 29.58
C ARG A 374 19.08 -37.18 29.56
N GLN A 375 18.99 -37.83 30.73
CA GLN A 375 18.64 -39.25 30.80
C GLN A 375 17.21 -39.43 30.28
N GLY A 376 16.99 -40.51 29.53
CA GLY A 376 15.75 -40.74 28.80
C GLY A 376 14.59 -41.26 29.63
N ALA A 377 13.45 -41.40 28.97
CA ALA A 377 12.52 -42.51 29.13
C ALA A 377 11.47 -42.44 28.01
N ARG A 378 11.14 -43.62 27.48
CA ARG A 378 9.97 -43.97 26.65
C ARG A 378 8.68 -43.53 27.39
N VAL A 379 7.54 -43.26 26.74
CA VAL A 379 6.73 -44.06 25.80
C VAL A 379 6.04 -43.15 24.80
#